data_AF-A0A6A7B2H8-F1
#
_entry.id   AF-A0A6A7B2H8-F1
#
_cell.length_a   1.000
_cell.length_b   1.000
_cell.length_c   1.000
_cell.angle_alpha   90.00
_cell.angle_beta   90.00
_cell.angle_gamma   90.00
#
_symmetry.space_group_name_H-M   'P 1'
#
loop_
_entity.id
_entity.type
_entity.pdbx_description
1 polymer ?
#
loop_
_entity_poly.entity_id
_entity_poly.type
_entity_poly.pdbx_seq_one_letter_code
_entity_poly.pdbx_strand_id
1 'polypeptide(L)'
;YQQRLDSQMQQQTAGQWWQQQQQPQLFQQQQQPQFAPTAPTLIQHPQYPQLQYPQLQYPQPHHHQITPPAAFSGHHRSQSQHAINPYHYANVPARSFIASASQQIVPQQCSAGDMGAAEPTTPKRQAQESDRLAQIQIAQRQEETRQREESRNNARLIAATEKQRRELLRRNEVAENERQEAARISAAAALERQRRAKRKAELQRDPDRNFHSYLECLEFWPLAKGESQNTYMRSLMANQRMPLDEDTDTAIAVKFAKKHYNWYREYPRDVALCVKEAKEEEEKEKA
;
A
#
# COMPACT_ATOMS: atom_id res chain seq x y z
N TYR A 1 -2.89 -30.18 32.64
CA TYR A 1 -1.58 -29.50 32.66
C TYR A 1 -1.42 -28.60 31.44
N GLN A 2 -1.68 -29.08 30.22
CA GLN A 2 -1.66 -28.28 28.97
C GLN A 2 -2.50 -26.98 29.04
N GLN A 3 -3.76 -27.06 29.49
CA GLN A 3 -4.62 -25.87 29.63
C GLN A 3 -4.08 -24.79 30.58
N ARG A 4 -3.27 -25.16 31.57
CA ARG A 4 -2.70 -24.20 32.53
C ARG A 4 -1.50 -23.46 31.92
N LEU A 5 -0.78 -24.08 30.98
CA LEU A 5 0.30 -23.47 30.21
C LEU A 5 -0.25 -22.47 29.18
N ASP A 6 -1.32 -22.84 28.46
CA ASP A 6 -1.93 -21.96 27.46
C ASP A 6 -2.53 -20.69 28.11
N SER A 7 -3.17 -20.85 29.28
CA SER A 7 -3.76 -19.70 30.00
C SER A 7 -2.70 -18.76 30.60
N GLN A 8 -1.49 -19.24 30.90
CA GLN A 8 -0.41 -18.41 31.43
C GLN A 8 0.30 -17.62 30.33
N MET A 9 0.41 -18.18 29.12
CA MET A 9 1.01 -17.48 27.98
C MET A 9 0.11 -16.34 27.45
N GLN A 10 -1.21 -16.52 27.53
CA GLN A 10 -2.18 -15.51 27.07
C GLN A 10 -2.22 -14.26 27.98
N GLN A 11 -1.95 -14.41 29.29
CA GLN A 11 -1.87 -13.27 30.21
C GLN A 11 -0.58 -12.45 30.04
N GLN A 12 0.54 -13.07 29.64
CA GLN A 12 1.79 -12.34 29.39
C GLN A 12 1.76 -11.53 28.09
N THR A 13 1.03 -11.99 27.08
CA THR A 13 0.91 -11.27 25.80
C THR A 13 -0.06 -10.09 25.89
N ALA A 14 -1.10 -10.16 26.72
CA ALA A 14 -2.06 -9.07 26.89
C ALA A 14 -1.46 -7.83 27.60
N GLY A 15 -0.45 -8.02 28.46
CA GLY A 15 0.18 -6.93 29.21
C GLY A 15 1.12 -6.04 28.39
N GLN A 16 1.76 -6.56 27.35
CA GLN A 16 2.73 -5.77 26.55
C GLN A 16 2.07 -4.83 25.54
N TRP A 17 0.85 -5.13 25.08
CA TRP A 17 0.18 -4.28 24.08
C TRP A 17 -0.33 -2.95 24.63
N TRP A 18 -0.63 -2.88 25.94
CA TRP A 18 -1.13 -1.65 26.55
C TRP A 18 -0.05 -0.59 26.84
N GLN A 19 1.23 -0.95 26.83
CA GLN A 19 2.31 -0.02 27.19
C GLN A 19 2.89 0.75 25.98
N GLN A 20 2.58 0.35 24.75
CA GLN A 20 3.10 1.01 23.54
C GLN A 20 2.22 2.18 23.03
N GLN A 21 1.07 2.44 23.64
CA GLN A 21 0.14 3.49 23.18
C GLN A 21 0.25 4.83 23.93
N GLN A 22 1.28 5.01 24.76
CA GLN A 22 1.55 6.29 25.43
C GLN A 22 2.97 6.79 25.11
N GLN A 23 3.19 7.26 23.89
CA GLN A 23 4.22 8.26 23.65
C GLN A 23 3.60 9.53 23.05
N PRO A 24 3.72 10.68 23.72
CA PRO A 24 3.37 11.96 23.14
C PRO A 24 4.38 12.35 22.05
N GLN A 25 3.89 12.61 20.84
CA GLN A 25 4.68 13.22 19.78
C GLN A 25 4.97 14.68 20.11
N LEU A 26 6.20 14.96 20.55
CA LEU A 26 6.79 16.28 20.56
C LEU A 26 8.09 16.20 19.77
N PHE A 27 8.05 16.53 18.47
CA PHE A 27 9.16 17.16 17.75
C PHE A 27 8.66 17.57 16.35
N GLN A 28 8.15 18.79 16.25
CA GLN A 28 8.16 19.54 14.99
C GLN A 28 9.06 20.75 15.22
N GLN A 29 10.30 20.68 14.73
CA GLN A 29 11.11 21.88 14.53
C GLN A 29 11.74 21.82 13.13
N GLN A 30 11.03 22.49 12.22
CA GLN A 30 11.55 23.45 11.25
C GLN A 30 12.95 23.15 10.68
N GLN A 31 13.00 22.57 9.49
CA GLN A 31 14.11 22.81 8.56
C GLN A 31 13.53 23.43 7.29
N GLN A 32 13.89 24.69 7.05
CA GLN A 32 13.71 25.34 5.76
C GLN A 32 14.80 24.86 4.80
N PRO A 33 14.47 24.40 3.59
CA PRO A 33 15.46 24.22 2.55
C PRO A 33 15.80 25.58 1.92
N GLN A 34 17.09 25.95 1.97
CA GLN A 34 17.64 27.02 1.14
C GLN A 34 17.66 26.58 -0.32
N PHE A 35 16.98 27.33 -1.18
CA PHE A 35 17.05 27.15 -2.62
C PHE A 35 18.32 27.83 -3.17
N ALA A 36 19.18 27.05 -3.83
CA ALA A 36 20.22 27.57 -4.69
C ALA A 36 19.65 27.78 -6.12
N PRO A 37 20.05 28.86 -6.84
CA PRO A 37 19.60 29.08 -8.21
C PRO A 37 20.43 28.23 -9.19
N THR A 38 19.83 27.18 -9.75
CA THR A 38 20.38 26.48 -10.92
C THR A 38 19.90 27.12 -12.22
N ALA A 39 20.86 27.32 -13.12
CA ALA A 39 20.75 27.97 -14.42
C ALA A 39 19.69 27.36 -15.36
N PRO A 40 19.19 28.13 -16.35
CA PRO A 40 18.18 27.65 -17.28
C PRO A 40 18.78 26.60 -18.22
N THR A 41 18.32 25.36 -18.09
CA THR A 41 18.60 24.30 -19.08
C THR A 41 17.53 24.38 -20.16
N LEU A 42 17.99 24.51 -21.41
CA LEU A 42 17.19 24.61 -22.62
C LEU A 42 16.42 23.29 -22.82
N ILE A 43 15.12 23.30 -22.55
CA ILE A 43 14.23 22.15 -22.76
C ILE A 43 13.91 22.05 -24.26
N GLN A 44 14.47 21.05 -24.93
CA GLN A 44 13.96 20.60 -26.22
C GLN A 44 12.63 19.88 -26.01
N HIS A 45 11.58 20.36 -26.67
CA HIS A 45 10.27 19.73 -26.72
C HIS A 45 10.37 18.32 -27.34
N PRO A 46 9.93 17.25 -26.67
CA PRO A 46 9.66 16.01 -27.37
C PRO A 46 8.39 16.17 -28.22
N GLN A 47 8.48 15.77 -29.48
CA GLN A 47 7.31 15.62 -30.36
C GLN A 47 6.35 14.60 -29.76
N TYR A 48 5.11 15.02 -29.55
CA TYR A 48 4.02 14.12 -29.16
C TYR A 48 3.59 13.27 -30.37
N PRO A 49 3.43 11.95 -30.23
CA PRO A 49 2.80 11.12 -31.25
C PRO A 49 1.32 11.49 -31.37
N GLN A 50 0.87 11.71 -32.60
CA GLN A 50 -0.53 11.90 -32.99
C GLN A 50 -1.36 10.69 -32.56
N LEU A 51 -2.24 10.88 -31.56
CA LEU A 51 -3.24 9.89 -31.19
C LEU A 51 -4.42 9.96 -32.16
N GLN A 52 -4.55 8.92 -32.99
CA GLN A 52 -5.74 8.66 -33.78
C GLN A 52 -6.90 8.29 -32.85
N TYR A 53 -7.90 9.17 -32.76
CA TYR A 53 -9.12 8.88 -32.01
C TYR A 53 -9.99 7.88 -32.79
N PRO A 54 -10.43 6.76 -32.17
CA PRO A 54 -11.42 5.89 -32.79
C PRO A 54 -12.76 6.62 -32.89
N GLN A 55 -13.34 6.58 -34.09
CA GLN A 55 -14.69 7.05 -34.39
C GLN A 55 -15.71 6.32 -33.49
N LEU A 56 -16.35 7.07 -32.58
CA LEU A 56 -17.47 6.57 -31.78
C LEU A 56 -18.69 6.44 -32.68
N GLN A 57 -19.01 5.20 -33.03
CA GLN A 57 -20.23 4.82 -33.73
C GLN A 57 -21.39 4.83 -32.72
N TYR A 58 -22.30 5.80 -32.85
CA TYR A 58 -23.48 5.91 -32.00
C TYR A 58 -24.43 4.74 -32.28
N PRO A 59 -24.85 3.96 -31.26
CA PRO A 59 -25.85 2.92 -31.44
C PRO A 59 -27.23 3.56 -31.69
N GLN A 60 -27.86 3.13 -32.78
CA GLN A 60 -29.25 3.42 -33.14
C GLN A 60 -30.22 2.83 -32.09
N PRO A 61 -31.34 3.50 -31.78
CA PRO A 61 -32.33 2.99 -30.84
C PRO A 61 -33.16 1.87 -31.49
N HIS A 62 -32.98 0.64 -31.02
CA HIS A 62 -33.84 -0.48 -31.39
C HIS A 62 -35.14 -0.47 -30.56
N HIS A 63 -36.28 -0.45 -31.25
CA HIS A 63 -37.59 -0.68 -30.67
C HIS A 63 -37.64 -2.04 -29.96
N HIS A 64 -37.90 -2.06 -28.66
CA HIS A 64 -38.12 -3.29 -27.90
C HIS A 64 -39.56 -3.80 -28.11
N GLN A 65 -39.69 -4.88 -28.87
CA GLN A 65 -40.82 -5.80 -28.71
C GLN A 65 -40.57 -6.70 -27.50
N ILE A 66 -41.60 -6.81 -26.67
CA ILE A 66 -41.65 -7.63 -25.46
C ILE A 66 -41.83 -9.09 -25.88
N THR A 67 -40.88 -9.96 -25.50
CA THR A 67 -41.05 -11.41 -25.50
C THR A 67 -40.54 -12.02 -24.19
N PRO A 68 -41.22 -13.04 -23.64
CA PRO A 68 -40.96 -13.60 -22.31
C PRO A 68 -39.74 -14.55 -22.25
N PRO A 69 -39.25 -14.91 -21.05
CA PRO A 69 -37.91 -15.44 -20.87
C PRO A 69 -37.83 -16.96 -21.06
N ALA A 70 -36.86 -17.39 -21.86
CA ALA A 70 -36.37 -18.77 -21.85
C ALA A 70 -35.22 -18.89 -20.85
N ALA A 71 -35.33 -19.88 -19.98
CA ALA A 71 -34.27 -20.32 -19.08
C ALA A 71 -33.07 -20.83 -19.89
N PHE A 72 -31.86 -20.40 -19.54
CA PHE A 72 -30.67 -21.19 -19.82
C PHE A 72 -29.52 -20.90 -18.86
N SER A 73 -28.98 -22.00 -18.35
CA SER A 73 -27.81 -22.16 -17.48
C SER A 73 -26.49 -21.91 -18.20
N GLY A 74 -25.41 -21.66 -17.44
CA GLY A 74 -24.07 -22.13 -17.82
C GLY A 74 -22.93 -21.11 -17.82
N HIS A 75 -22.15 -21.16 -16.74
CA HIS A 75 -20.68 -21.25 -16.63
C HIS A 75 -19.68 -20.32 -17.36
N HIS A 76 -18.60 -20.07 -16.57
CA HIS A 76 -17.23 -19.60 -16.88
C HIS A 76 -17.08 -18.10 -17.24
N ARG A 77 -16.03 -17.38 -16.84
CA ARG A 77 -14.62 -17.75 -16.78
C ARG A 77 -13.85 -16.74 -15.92
N SER A 78 -13.09 -17.25 -14.96
CA SER A 78 -12.01 -16.54 -14.26
C SER A 78 -10.84 -16.26 -15.20
N GLN A 79 -10.34 -15.03 -15.24
CA GLN A 79 -9.02 -14.71 -15.77
C GLN A 79 -8.13 -14.10 -14.68
N SER A 80 -7.14 -14.90 -14.29
CA SER A 80 -5.92 -14.47 -13.62
C SER A 80 -5.02 -13.79 -14.65
N GLN A 81 -4.48 -12.61 -14.31
CA GLN A 81 -3.31 -12.07 -15.00
C GLN A 81 -2.15 -11.97 -14.01
N HIS A 82 -1.09 -12.70 -14.34
CA HIS A 82 0.24 -12.58 -13.77
C HIS A 82 1.01 -11.47 -14.51
N ALA A 83 1.71 -10.62 -13.76
CA ALA A 83 2.89 -9.87 -14.22
C ALA A 83 3.83 -9.83 -13.00
N ILE A 84 4.92 -10.61 -12.97
CA ILE A 84 6.24 -10.32 -13.55
C ILE A 84 6.63 -8.85 -13.37
N ASN A 85 7.44 -8.56 -12.35
CA ASN A 85 8.59 -7.70 -12.59
C ASN A 85 9.78 -8.03 -11.67
N PRO A 86 11.02 -8.02 -12.20
CA PRO A 86 12.23 -8.42 -11.50
C PRO A 86 13.11 -7.21 -11.17
N TYR A 87 13.40 -6.94 -9.89
CA TYR A 87 14.62 -6.20 -9.56
C TYR A 87 15.27 -6.77 -8.29
N HIS A 88 16.47 -7.31 -8.53
CA HIS A 88 17.51 -7.59 -7.57
C HIS A 88 17.93 -6.34 -6.79
N TYR A 89 18.23 -6.48 -5.50
CA TYR A 89 19.55 -6.20 -4.91
C TYR A 89 19.52 -6.66 -3.44
N ALA A 90 20.05 -7.85 -3.17
CA ALA A 90 20.29 -8.33 -1.82
C ALA A 90 21.73 -7.97 -1.42
N ASN A 91 21.87 -6.96 -0.56
CA ASN A 91 23.10 -6.69 0.19
C ASN A 91 23.17 -7.71 1.34
N VAL A 92 24.14 -8.62 1.29
CA VAL A 92 24.42 -9.55 2.40
C VAL A 92 25.81 -9.22 2.94
N PRO A 93 25.96 -8.83 4.21
CA PRO A 93 27.27 -8.60 4.79
C PRO A 93 27.98 -9.94 5.04
N ALA A 94 29.22 -10.02 4.55
CA ALA A 94 30.14 -11.13 4.77
C ALA A 94 30.38 -11.31 6.29
N ARG A 95 29.94 -12.44 6.84
CA ARG A 95 30.37 -12.87 8.18
C ARG A 95 31.64 -13.70 8.05
N SER A 96 32.67 -13.20 8.70
CA SER A 96 33.97 -13.80 8.93
C SER A 96 33.86 -15.19 9.57
N PHE A 97 34.56 -16.16 8.98
CA PHE A 97 34.83 -17.45 9.58
C PHE A 97 35.84 -17.27 10.73
N ILE A 98 35.46 -17.70 11.93
CA ILE A 98 36.39 -17.88 13.05
C ILE A 98 37.18 -19.16 12.75
N ALA A 99 38.49 -19.00 12.52
CA ALA A 99 39.45 -20.09 12.41
C ALA A 99 39.53 -20.82 13.76
N SER A 100 39.07 -22.07 13.78
CA SER A 100 39.24 -22.97 14.91
C SER A 100 40.71 -23.39 15.04
N ALA A 101 41.23 -23.17 16.24
CA ALA A 101 42.57 -23.49 16.70
C ALA A 101 43.01 -24.92 16.37
N SER A 102 44.11 -25.04 15.65
CA SER A 102 44.93 -26.24 15.54
C SER A 102 45.67 -26.44 16.86
N GLN A 103 45.20 -27.40 17.67
CA GLN A 103 45.96 -27.87 18.82
C GLN A 103 47.17 -28.71 18.37
N GLN A 104 48.27 -28.41 19.03
CA GLN A 104 49.57 -29.06 19.05
C GLN A 104 49.52 -30.58 19.05
N ILE A 105 50.34 -31.20 18.18
CA ILE A 105 50.95 -32.51 18.48
C ILE A 105 52.46 -32.33 18.33
N VAL A 106 53.15 -32.45 19.46
CA VAL A 106 54.60 -32.44 19.60
C VAL A 106 55.15 -33.77 19.09
N PRO A 107 56.13 -33.81 18.17
CA PRO A 107 56.84 -35.05 17.87
C PRO A 107 57.88 -35.31 18.96
N GLN A 108 57.58 -36.26 19.84
CA GLN A 108 58.56 -36.87 20.74
C GLN A 108 59.20 -38.04 19.97
N GLN A 109 60.43 -37.88 19.49
CA GLN A 109 61.24 -39.01 19.01
C GLN A 109 62.28 -39.35 20.08
N CYS A 110 62.04 -40.49 20.72
CA CYS A 110 62.99 -41.20 21.56
C CYS A 110 64.06 -41.86 20.68
N SER A 111 65.28 -41.88 21.20
CA SER A 111 66.47 -42.45 20.62
C SER A 111 66.48 -43.98 20.63
N ALA A 112 67.26 -44.50 19.67
CA ALA A 112 68.16 -45.66 19.74
C ALA A 112 67.59 -47.08 19.76
N GLY A 113 68.11 -47.85 18.78
CA GLY A 113 68.51 -49.24 18.96
C GLY A 113 67.39 -50.27 18.83
N ASP A 114 67.41 -51.07 17.78
CA ASP A 114 67.89 -52.44 17.90
C ASP A 114 67.99 -53.10 16.50
N MET A 115 69.06 -53.86 16.30
CA MET A 115 69.29 -54.68 15.13
C MET A 115 68.67 -56.05 15.40
N GLY A 116 67.46 -56.30 14.89
CA GLY A 116 66.73 -57.54 15.16
C GLY A 116 66.07 -58.14 13.92
N ALA A 117 66.73 -59.16 13.36
CA ALA A 117 66.21 -60.29 12.59
C ALA A 117 64.97 -60.07 11.67
N ALA A 118 65.21 -60.22 10.35
CA ALA A 118 64.16 -60.41 9.36
C ALA A 118 63.37 -61.71 9.65
N GLU A 119 62.20 -61.56 10.30
CA GLU A 119 61.21 -62.63 10.39
C GLU A 119 60.65 -62.93 8.99
N PRO A 120 60.60 -64.20 8.54
CA PRO A 120 59.90 -64.57 7.33
C PRO A 120 58.40 -64.35 7.56
N THR A 121 57.87 -63.30 6.92
CA THR A 121 56.44 -63.02 6.86
C THR A 121 55.72 -64.22 6.27
N THR A 122 55.07 -64.99 7.14
CA THR A 122 54.21 -66.09 6.72
C THR A 122 53.00 -65.49 6.01
N PRO A 123 52.54 -66.05 4.87
CA PRO A 123 51.46 -65.50 4.03
C PRO A 123 50.13 -65.28 4.79
N LYS A 124 49.95 -65.94 5.94
CA LYS A 124 48.80 -65.70 6.85
C LYS A 124 48.80 -64.32 7.51
N ARG A 125 49.96 -63.74 7.81
CA ARG A 125 50.06 -62.42 8.48
C ARG A 125 49.69 -61.28 7.52
N GLN A 126 50.13 -61.37 6.28
CA GLN A 126 49.77 -60.41 5.22
C GLN A 126 48.27 -60.45 4.89
N ALA A 127 47.66 -61.64 4.84
CA ALA A 127 46.21 -61.77 4.63
C ALA A 127 45.38 -61.15 5.78
N GLN A 128 45.84 -61.31 7.02
CA GLN A 128 45.18 -60.73 8.19
C GLN A 128 45.33 -59.20 8.24
N GLU A 129 46.47 -58.66 7.80
CA GLU A 129 46.69 -57.21 7.68
C GLU A 129 45.86 -56.60 6.54
N SER A 130 45.71 -57.28 5.40
CA SER A 130 44.83 -56.81 4.31
C SER A 130 43.36 -56.80 4.72
N ASP A 131 42.90 -57.80 5.49
CA ASP A 131 41.53 -57.83 6.03
C ASP A 131 41.27 -56.71 7.04
N ARG A 132 42.25 -56.40 7.90
CA ARG A 132 42.17 -55.27 8.83
C ARG A 132 42.09 -53.93 8.10
N LEU A 133 42.91 -53.74 7.07
CA LEU A 133 42.87 -52.52 6.25
C LEU A 133 41.54 -52.39 5.49
N ALA A 134 41.01 -53.50 4.97
CA ALA A 134 39.70 -53.53 4.34
C ALA A 134 38.58 -53.14 5.31
N GLN A 135 38.60 -53.65 6.55
CA GLN A 135 37.64 -53.25 7.59
C GLN A 135 37.72 -51.75 7.93
N ILE A 136 38.93 -51.20 8.03
CA ILE A 136 39.13 -49.77 8.30
C ILE A 136 38.54 -48.91 7.16
N GLN A 137 38.77 -49.29 5.90
CA GLN A 137 38.21 -48.57 4.75
C GLN A 137 36.68 -48.66 4.67
N ILE A 138 36.09 -49.78 5.08
CA ILE A 138 34.63 -49.94 5.17
C ILE A 138 34.07 -49.03 6.26
N ALA A 139 34.69 -49.01 7.44
CA ALA A 139 34.27 -48.13 8.55
C ALA A 139 34.38 -46.65 8.19
N GLN A 140 35.46 -46.23 7.52
CA GLN A 140 35.62 -44.85 7.04
C GLN A 140 34.54 -44.44 6.04
N ARG A 141 34.20 -45.32 5.09
CA ARG A 141 33.11 -45.06 4.13
C ARG A 141 31.75 -44.93 4.83
N GLN A 142 31.49 -45.74 5.85
CA GLN A 142 30.24 -45.66 6.63
C GLN A 142 30.16 -44.35 7.43
N GLU A 143 31.26 -43.95 8.07
CA GLU A 143 31.33 -42.68 8.80
C GLU A 143 31.15 -41.48 7.86
N GLU A 144 31.79 -41.50 6.68
CA GLU A 144 31.61 -40.46 5.68
C GLU A 144 30.15 -40.36 5.19
N THR A 145 29.47 -41.50 5.01
CA THR A 145 28.03 -41.49 4.67
C THR A 145 27.18 -40.88 5.78
N ARG A 146 27.46 -41.18 7.05
CA ARG A 146 26.79 -40.56 8.20
C ARG A 146 26.99 -39.05 8.24
N GLN A 147 28.24 -38.59 8.13
CA GLN A 147 28.54 -37.16 8.14
C GLN A 147 27.89 -36.41 6.97
N ARG A 148 27.85 -37.03 5.78
CA ARG A 148 27.13 -36.46 4.63
C ARG A 148 25.63 -36.38 4.88
N GLU A 149 25.02 -37.37 5.52
CA GLU A 149 23.60 -37.32 5.89
C GLU A 149 23.30 -36.28 6.97
N GLU A 150 24.13 -36.18 8.00
CA GLU A 150 24.02 -35.16 9.04
C GLU A 150 24.16 -33.76 8.46
N SER A 151 25.13 -33.54 7.57
CA SER A 151 25.30 -32.27 6.84
C SER A 151 24.08 -31.92 5.98
N ARG A 152 23.51 -32.91 5.27
CA ARG A 152 22.25 -32.71 4.50
C ARG A 152 21.07 -32.38 5.40
N ASN A 153 20.94 -33.05 6.54
CA ASN A 153 19.86 -32.79 7.50
C ASN A 153 20.00 -31.40 8.13
N ASN A 154 21.22 -31.00 8.48
CA ASN A 154 21.50 -29.67 9.01
C ASN A 154 21.24 -28.58 7.97
N ALA A 155 21.69 -28.78 6.72
CA ALA A 155 21.39 -27.87 5.61
C ALA A 155 19.88 -27.71 5.37
N ARG A 156 19.10 -28.81 5.47
CA ARG A 156 17.63 -28.76 5.39
C ARG A 156 17.00 -27.97 6.53
N LEU A 157 17.50 -28.13 7.75
CA LEU A 157 17.02 -27.40 8.92
C LEU A 157 17.29 -25.89 8.79
N ILE A 158 18.49 -25.52 8.35
CA ILE A 158 18.87 -24.12 8.08
C ILE A 158 18.00 -23.54 6.98
N ALA A 159 17.81 -24.25 5.87
CA ALA A 159 16.95 -23.78 4.77
C ALA A 159 15.48 -23.62 5.22
N ALA A 160 14.97 -24.52 6.06
CA ALA A 160 13.61 -24.42 6.59
C ALA A 160 13.43 -23.21 7.51
N THR A 161 14.37 -22.97 8.42
CA THR A 161 14.33 -21.82 9.34
C THR A 161 14.49 -20.49 8.59
N GLU A 162 15.38 -20.43 7.59
CA GLU A 162 15.53 -19.25 6.74
C GLU A 162 14.26 -18.97 5.93
N LYS A 163 13.62 -20.01 5.37
CA LYS A 163 12.35 -19.87 4.65
C LYS A 163 11.25 -19.30 5.56
N GLN A 164 11.14 -19.78 6.80
CA GLN A 164 10.19 -19.23 7.77
C GLN A 164 10.49 -17.76 8.11
N ARG A 165 11.76 -17.42 8.34
CA ARG A 165 12.18 -16.05 8.60
C ARG A 165 11.84 -15.11 7.44
N ARG A 166 12.12 -15.52 6.21
CA ARG A 166 11.79 -14.73 5.00
C ARG A 166 10.29 -14.51 4.88
N GLU A 167 9.46 -15.53 5.14
CA GLU A 167 8.01 -15.37 5.09
C GLU A 167 7.48 -14.45 6.18
N LEU A 168 8.03 -14.51 7.40
CA LEU A 168 7.66 -13.57 8.47
C LEU A 168 8.02 -12.13 8.12
N LEU A 169 9.20 -11.90 7.55
CA LEU A 169 9.60 -10.56 7.08
C LEU A 169 8.66 -10.05 5.99
N ARG A 170 8.34 -10.90 5.00
CA ARG A 170 7.39 -10.54 3.94
C ARG A 170 6.01 -10.18 4.49
N ARG A 171 5.51 -10.94 5.48
CA ARG A 171 4.23 -10.64 6.15
C ARG A 171 4.28 -9.32 6.91
N ASN A 172 5.37 -9.04 7.61
CA ASN A 172 5.53 -7.79 8.34
C ASN A 172 5.60 -6.59 7.39
N GLU A 173 6.33 -6.72 6.28
CA GLU A 173 6.42 -5.68 5.25
C GLU A 173 5.04 -5.37 4.63
N VAL A 174 4.26 -6.40 4.29
CA VAL A 174 2.88 -6.22 3.80
C VAL A 174 2.02 -5.51 4.85
N ALA A 175 2.07 -5.95 6.12
CA ALA A 175 1.29 -5.34 7.19
C ALA A 175 1.70 -3.88 7.46
N GLU A 176 2.98 -3.55 7.31
CA GLU A 176 3.47 -2.17 7.46
C GLU A 176 3.01 -1.28 6.31
N ASN A 177 3.10 -1.78 5.07
CA ASN A 177 2.59 -1.09 3.88
C ASN A 177 1.07 -0.83 3.99
N GLU A 178 0.30 -1.81 4.48
CA GLU A 178 -1.14 -1.66 4.72
C GLU A 178 -1.43 -0.58 5.79
N ARG A 179 -0.63 -0.52 6.86
CA ARG A 179 -0.76 0.52 7.89
C ARG A 179 -0.44 1.91 7.34
N GLN A 180 0.60 2.04 6.52
CA GLN A 180 0.98 3.30 5.89
C GLN A 180 -0.10 3.78 4.91
N GLU A 181 -0.63 2.88 4.08
CA GLU A 181 -1.71 3.23 3.14
C GLU A 181 -2.99 3.61 3.89
N ALA A 182 -3.37 2.88 4.94
CA ALA A 182 -4.51 3.24 5.79
C ALA A 182 -4.32 4.62 6.45
N ALA A 183 -3.10 4.95 6.91
CA ALA A 183 -2.78 6.26 7.46
C ALA A 183 -2.89 7.36 6.39
N ARG A 184 -2.41 7.12 5.17
CA ARG A 184 -2.53 8.05 4.04
C ARG A 184 -4.00 8.32 3.68
N ILE A 185 -4.81 7.26 3.57
CA ILE A 185 -6.25 7.37 3.28
C ILE A 185 -6.97 8.14 4.40
N SER A 186 -6.67 7.83 5.67
CA SER A 186 -7.23 8.53 6.82
C SER A 186 -6.88 10.01 6.82
N ALA A 187 -5.62 10.37 6.56
CA ALA A 187 -5.17 11.75 6.48
C ALA A 187 -5.87 12.51 5.34
N ALA A 188 -5.99 11.90 4.15
CA ALA A 188 -6.72 12.49 3.03
C ALA A 188 -8.21 12.70 3.37
N ALA A 189 -8.85 11.72 4.01
CA ALA A 189 -10.24 11.83 4.45
C ALA A 189 -10.42 12.93 5.52
N ALA A 190 -9.47 13.10 6.43
CA ALA A 190 -9.50 14.16 7.44
C ALA A 190 -9.40 15.55 6.80
N LEU A 191 -8.50 15.73 5.83
CA LEU A 191 -8.35 16.99 5.08
C LEU A 191 -9.62 17.32 4.29
N GLU A 192 -10.23 16.31 3.67
CA GLU A 192 -11.51 16.49 2.94
C GLU A 192 -12.65 16.87 3.89
N ARG A 193 -12.73 16.26 5.09
CA ARG A 193 -13.69 16.69 6.13
C ARG A 193 -13.48 18.14 6.53
N GLN A 194 -12.23 18.59 6.69
CA GLN A 194 -11.93 19.98 7.02
C GLN A 194 -12.37 20.93 5.91
N ARG A 195 -12.09 20.60 4.63
CA ARG A 195 -12.54 21.37 3.47
C ARG A 195 -14.06 21.49 3.43
N ARG A 196 -14.75 20.36 3.60
CA ARG A 196 -16.22 20.30 3.65
C ARG A 196 -16.79 21.12 4.81
N ALA A 197 -16.20 21.04 6.00
CA ALA A 197 -16.64 21.82 7.16
C ALA A 197 -16.46 23.33 6.93
N LYS A 198 -15.33 23.75 6.36
CA LYS A 198 -15.08 25.14 5.99
C LYS A 198 -16.12 25.62 4.98
N ARG A 199 -16.34 24.85 3.91
CA ARG A 199 -17.30 25.19 2.85
C ARG A 199 -18.74 25.26 3.39
N LYS A 200 -19.11 24.33 4.27
CA LYS A 200 -20.40 24.36 4.98
C LYS A 200 -20.58 25.65 5.79
N ALA A 201 -19.54 26.09 6.51
CA ALA A 201 -19.58 27.34 7.28
C ALA A 201 -19.69 28.58 6.38
N GLU A 202 -18.99 28.60 5.23
CA GLU A 202 -19.12 29.66 4.22
C GLU A 202 -20.56 29.74 3.69
N LEU A 203 -21.15 28.61 3.29
CA LEU A 203 -22.53 28.57 2.81
C LEU A 203 -23.52 29.02 3.89
N GLN A 204 -23.30 28.64 5.14
CA GLN A 204 -24.19 29.05 6.23
C GLN A 204 -24.23 30.57 6.43
N ARG A 205 -23.10 31.25 6.17
CA ARG A 205 -22.99 32.72 6.23
C ARG A 205 -23.60 33.40 5.01
N ASP A 206 -23.59 32.74 3.86
CA ASP A 206 -24.15 33.27 2.61
C ASP A 206 -25.69 33.32 2.68
N PRO A 207 -26.31 34.52 2.62
CA PRO A 207 -27.77 34.67 2.65
C PRO A 207 -28.45 34.07 1.41
N ASP A 208 -27.76 34.02 0.27
CA ASP A 208 -28.30 33.62 -1.02
C ASP A 208 -27.87 32.20 -1.44
N ARG A 209 -27.33 31.40 -0.50
CA ARG A 209 -26.81 30.04 -0.75
C ARG A 209 -27.81 29.11 -1.48
N ASN A 210 -29.10 29.32 -1.25
CA ASN A 210 -30.17 28.49 -1.82
C ASN A 210 -30.32 28.69 -3.34
N PHE A 211 -29.82 29.80 -3.89
CA PHE A 211 -29.99 30.18 -5.29
C PHE A 211 -28.76 29.95 -6.17
N HIS A 212 -27.56 29.97 -5.58
CA HIS A 212 -26.30 29.74 -6.31
C HIS A 212 -25.65 28.38 -6.06
N SER A 213 -26.04 27.75 -4.95
CA SER A 213 -25.39 26.56 -4.43
C SER A 213 -26.43 25.55 -3.95
N TYR A 214 -27.63 25.52 -4.54
CA TYR A 214 -28.74 24.65 -4.12
C TYR A 214 -28.33 23.19 -4.01
N LEU A 215 -27.68 22.65 -5.05
CA LEU A 215 -27.21 21.27 -5.08
C LEU A 215 -26.13 20.99 -4.03
N GLU A 216 -25.27 21.98 -3.76
CA GLU A 216 -24.24 21.89 -2.72
C GLU A 216 -24.88 21.95 -1.31
N CYS A 217 -25.91 22.76 -1.13
CA CYS A 217 -26.68 22.81 0.12
C CYS A 217 -27.34 21.47 0.42
N LEU A 218 -27.90 20.81 -0.60
CA LEU A 218 -28.48 19.47 -0.45
C LEU A 218 -27.45 18.39 -0.06
N GLU A 219 -26.17 18.58 -0.41
CA GLU A 219 -25.09 17.68 0.03
C GLU A 219 -24.80 17.82 1.54
N PHE A 220 -24.89 19.05 2.08
CA PHE A 220 -24.58 19.33 3.49
C PHE A 220 -25.78 19.30 4.44
N TRP A 221 -26.97 19.59 3.91
CA TRP A 221 -28.26 19.62 4.59
C TRP A 221 -29.28 18.88 3.73
N PRO A 222 -29.26 17.54 3.77
CA PRO A 222 -30.20 16.75 3.00
C PRO A 222 -31.63 17.03 3.44
N LEU A 223 -32.56 16.97 2.49
CA LEU A 223 -33.98 17.17 2.72
C LEU A 223 -34.54 16.12 3.69
N ALA A 224 -35.62 16.48 4.39
CA ALA A 224 -36.30 15.53 5.25
C ALA A 224 -36.95 14.40 4.43
N LYS A 225 -37.18 13.26 5.07
CA LYS A 225 -37.82 12.12 4.41
C LYS A 225 -39.23 12.51 3.94
N GLY A 226 -39.44 12.46 2.62
CA GLY A 226 -40.72 12.81 1.98
C GLY A 226 -40.75 14.21 1.33
N GLU A 227 -39.73 15.03 1.55
CA GLU A 227 -39.58 16.30 0.84
C GLU A 227 -38.91 16.07 -0.52
N SER A 228 -39.47 16.66 -1.57
CA SER A 228 -38.90 16.61 -2.92
C SER A 228 -37.98 17.80 -3.18
N GLN A 229 -36.91 17.57 -3.94
CA GLN A 229 -36.07 18.66 -4.43
C GLN A 229 -36.88 19.64 -5.28
N ASN A 230 -36.63 20.93 -5.12
CA ASN A 230 -37.23 21.95 -5.98
C ASN A 230 -36.66 21.80 -7.40
N THR A 231 -37.53 21.41 -8.34
CA THR A 231 -37.13 21.12 -9.73
C THR A 231 -36.63 22.37 -10.44
N TYR A 232 -37.24 23.53 -10.19
CA TYR A 232 -36.80 24.81 -10.75
C TYR A 232 -35.38 25.13 -10.29
N MET A 233 -35.13 25.15 -8.98
CA MET A 233 -33.80 25.44 -8.43
C MET A 233 -32.73 24.48 -8.93
N ARG A 234 -33.06 23.18 -9.02
CA ARG A 234 -32.16 22.18 -9.60
C ARG A 234 -31.81 22.45 -11.06
N SER A 235 -32.74 22.99 -11.85
CA SER A 235 -32.55 23.27 -13.28
C SER A 235 -31.83 24.58 -13.57
N LEU A 236 -31.71 25.49 -12.59
CA LEU A 236 -31.04 26.77 -12.78
C LEU A 236 -29.55 26.59 -13.11
N MET A 237 -29.08 27.27 -14.14
CA MET A 237 -27.66 27.31 -14.49
C MET A 237 -26.80 27.88 -13.36
N ALA A 238 -27.35 28.83 -12.59
CA ALA A 238 -26.68 29.39 -11.42
C ALA A 238 -26.34 28.33 -10.35
N ASN A 239 -27.10 27.23 -10.29
CA ASN A 239 -26.90 26.13 -9.34
C ASN A 239 -26.01 25.00 -9.86
N GLN A 240 -25.60 25.04 -11.13
CA GLN A 240 -24.69 24.05 -11.69
C GLN A 240 -23.29 24.23 -11.09
N ARG A 241 -22.55 23.11 -10.98
CA ARG A 241 -21.14 23.14 -10.60
C ARG A 241 -20.33 23.77 -11.73
N MET A 242 -19.30 24.51 -11.36
CA MET A 242 -18.35 25.02 -12.34
C MET A 242 -17.67 23.85 -13.05
N PRO A 243 -17.70 23.78 -14.39
CA PRO A 243 -16.92 22.81 -15.16
C PRO A 243 -15.43 22.94 -14.84
N LEU A 244 -14.67 21.87 -15.08
CA LEU A 244 -13.21 21.87 -14.90
C LEU A 244 -12.55 22.86 -15.87
N ASP A 245 -13.07 22.94 -17.10
CA ASP A 245 -12.56 23.81 -18.15
C ASP A 245 -13.31 25.15 -18.14
N GLU A 246 -12.60 26.19 -17.68
CA GLU A 246 -13.16 27.52 -17.43
C GLU A 246 -13.55 28.30 -18.69
N ASP A 247 -12.97 27.95 -19.84
CA ASP A 247 -13.13 28.65 -21.12
C ASP A 247 -14.24 28.04 -22.00
N THR A 248 -14.90 26.98 -21.51
CA THR A 248 -16.04 26.40 -22.23
C THR A 248 -17.24 27.34 -22.19
N ASP A 249 -18.04 27.36 -23.27
CA ASP A 249 -19.28 28.13 -23.34
C ASP A 249 -20.20 27.85 -22.14
N THR A 250 -20.19 26.60 -21.67
CA THR A 250 -20.94 26.18 -20.47
C THR A 250 -20.40 26.85 -19.21
N ALA A 251 -19.07 26.88 -19.01
CA ALA A 251 -18.48 27.56 -17.85
C ALA A 251 -18.73 29.07 -17.89
N ILE A 252 -18.64 29.71 -19.07
CA ILE A 252 -18.97 31.12 -19.25
C ILE A 252 -20.43 31.39 -18.90
N ALA A 253 -21.36 30.56 -19.39
CA ALA A 253 -22.78 30.72 -19.12
C ALA A 253 -23.11 30.49 -17.63
N VAL A 254 -22.47 29.52 -16.97
CA VAL A 254 -22.62 29.30 -15.52
C VAL A 254 -22.06 30.48 -14.73
N LYS A 255 -20.87 31.00 -15.08
CA LYS A 255 -20.29 32.22 -14.47
C LYS A 255 -21.24 33.40 -14.62
N PHE A 256 -21.79 33.60 -15.82
CA PHE A 256 -22.73 34.68 -16.10
C PHE A 256 -24.02 34.52 -15.29
N ALA A 257 -24.60 33.32 -15.25
CA ALA A 257 -25.82 33.04 -14.49
C ALA A 257 -25.61 33.24 -12.98
N LYS A 258 -24.44 32.84 -12.44
CA LYS A 258 -24.09 33.10 -11.05
C LYS A 258 -23.93 34.60 -10.76
N LYS A 259 -23.41 35.39 -11.70
CA LYS A 259 -23.29 36.85 -11.55
C LYS A 259 -24.64 37.57 -11.55
N HIS A 260 -25.63 37.07 -12.30
CA HIS A 260 -26.95 37.69 -12.47
C HIS A 260 -28.06 36.90 -11.78
N TYR A 261 -27.78 36.39 -10.59
CA TYR A 261 -28.69 35.48 -9.92
C TYR A 261 -29.99 36.13 -9.44
N ASN A 262 -29.95 37.44 -9.19
CA ASN A 262 -31.08 38.26 -8.79
C ASN A 262 -32.24 38.16 -9.81
N TRP A 263 -31.95 37.78 -11.06
CA TRP A 263 -32.96 37.53 -12.09
C TRP A 263 -33.78 36.26 -11.88
N TYR A 264 -33.29 35.30 -11.07
CA TYR A 264 -33.98 34.03 -10.81
C TYR A 264 -34.85 34.05 -9.55
N ARG A 265 -34.97 35.20 -8.88
CA ARG A 265 -35.81 35.37 -7.69
C ARG A 265 -37.28 35.14 -8.02
N GLU A 266 -37.96 34.38 -7.18
CA GLU A 266 -39.36 34.00 -7.36
C GLU A 266 -40.29 34.94 -6.57
N TYR A 267 -41.28 35.49 -7.27
CA TYR A 267 -42.44 36.10 -6.63
C TYR A 267 -43.43 34.99 -6.18
N PRO A 268 -43.99 35.03 -4.95
CA PRO A 268 -43.84 36.07 -3.92
C PRO A 268 -42.76 35.80 -2.86
N ARG A 269 -42.04 34.67 -2.94
CA ARG A 269 -41.13 34.19 -1.88
C ARG A 269 -40.01 35.19 -1.56
N ASP A 270 -39.49 35.86 -2.58
CA ASP A 270 -38.27 36.66 -2.46
C ASP A 270 -38.53 38.18 -2.35
N VAL A 271 -39.81 38.60 -2.34
CA VAL A 271 -40.20 40.01 -2.32
C VAL A 271 -39.67 40.72 -1.08
N ALA A 272 -39.76 40.09 0.10
CA ALA A 272 -39.28 40.67 1.34
C ALA A 272 -37.77 40.93 1.33
N LEU A 273 -37.00 40.03 0.70
CA LEU A 273 -35.56 40.16 0.52
C LEU A 273 -35.22 41.30 -0.44
N CYS A 274 -35.88 41.36 -1.60
CA CYS A 274 -35.73 42.45 -2.55
C CYS A 274 -36.04 43.83 -1.94
N VAL A 275 -37.11 43.93 -1.14
CA VAL A 275 -37.47 45.18 -0.46
C VAL A 275 -36.42 45.60 0.56
N LYS A 276 -35.82 44.64 1.27
CA LYS A 276 -34.76 44.93 2.25
C LYS A 276 -33.49 45.44 1.56
N GLU A 277 -33.07 44.79 0.49
CA GLU A 277 -31.88 45.19 -0.28
C GLU A 277 -32.06 46.56 -0.92
N ALA A 278 -33.22 46.85 -1.51
CA ALA A 278 -33.51 48.17 -2.07
C ALA A 278 -33.38 49.29 -1.02
N LYS A 279 -33.80 49.02 0.23
CA LYS A 279 -33.62 49.97 1.34
C LYS A 279 -32.15 50.13 1.73
N GLU A 280 -31.39 49.04 1.78
CA GLU A 280 -29.95 49.09 2.10
C GLU A 280 -29.14 49.82 1.01
N GLU A 281 -29.51 49.68 -0.27
CA GLU A 281 -28.92 50.46 -1.37
C GLU A 281 -29.24 51.95 -1.25
N GLU A 282 -30.50 52.29 -0.97
CA GLU A 282 -30.93 53.69 -0.76
C GLU A 282 -30.19 54.34 0.44
N GLU A 283 -29.95 53.59 1.52
CA GLU A 283 -29.15 54.07 2.66
C GLU A 283 -27.67 54.26 2.31
N LYS A 284 -27.09 53.38 1.49
CA LYS A 284 -25.69 53.51 1.02
C LYS A 284 -25.51 54.68 0.06
N GLU A 285 -26.47 54.95 -0.81
CA GLU A 285 -26.42 56.11 -1.72
C GLU A 285 -26.55 57.44 -0.99
N LYS A 286 -27.21 57.44 0.18
CA LYS A 286 -27.39 58.63 1.02
C LYS A 286 -26.23 58.90 1.99
N ALA A 287 -25.35 57.93 2.22
CA ALA A 287 -24.21 58.02 3.13
C ALA A 287 -22.94 58.50 2.42
#